data_AF-A0A150AAH1-F1
#
_entry.id   AF-A0A150AAH1-F1
#
_cell.length_a   1.000
_cell.length_b   1.000
_cell.length_c   1.000
_cell.angle_alpha   90.00
_cell.angle_beta   90.00
_cell.angle_gamma   90.00
#
_symmetry.space_group_name_H-M   'P 1'
#
loop_
_entity.id
_entity.type
_entity.pdbx_description
1 polymer ?
#
loop_
_entity_poly.entity_id
_entity_poly.type
_entity_poly.pdbx_seq_one_letter_code
_entity_poly.pdbx_strand_id
1 'polypeptide(L)'
;MFLSYFAILITLFTSFGEPVTDKKKKLADEEKRFEEDVRIFNETHEATFRYFWEWAHPVSGLTPRRSLKNKRYDIGIGASGFGIQAIIVGAHRGWVTREEVVDHLLKVTDFLENKAVRYHGVFPHLIHGETGQLIKFAGQDGADIQETSNMMMGLLVARAYFDKNTPKEKQLRENITKLWEAVDYTVHEYQDGLWWNHSDNQEENNGLKLLMKGYNEAMTSYALALGHPKHAIKKSSYQAYVNGKNFVNGRKYFGYTLDLGKPKGGPLYLAQTPFVTMDPRDMQDQYTFYWTRSIAHSLINWTYCFKFAPEEYGYSQEDWGLTASQIPGGYNNRAGPSKDKGVIAPSGALGVFPYVPYQSMMALRNFYENHKEGLWDKYGFKDAYSIKDNWYSDRYLGLDQGRTVIMMENYRSGLFWELSKKIPELQVAKEKMEIHSPDHKTGFPLAVKENISQRVQLIRHPELKAYHLDYFLENKGKVSFEFETLNGVVTTLFPSKSKSKGMHQLVFNKGQFLSGTKGKIIMKIDGKLTNELAVQLY
;
A
#
# COMPACT_ATOMS: atom_id res chain seq x y z
N MET A 1 -63.02 -42.54 -28.62
CA MET A 1 -62.82 -41.84 -27.33
C MET A 1 -61.32 -41.64 -27.15
N PHE A 2 -60.89 -40.39 -26.99
CA PHE A 2 -59.53 -39.89 -26.69
C PHE A 2 -58.41 -40.00 -27.74
N LEU A 3 -58.26 -38.93 -28.52
CA LEU A 3 -56.96 -38.37 -28.92
C LEU A 3 -56.43 -37.50 -27.76
N SER A 4 -55.13 -37.58 -27.48
CA SER A 4 -54.44 -36.63 -26.60
C SER A 4 -53.24 -36.02 -27.32
N TYR A 5 -53.28 -34.69 -27.44
CA TYR A 5 -52.37 -33.81 -28.16
C TYR A 5 -51.04 -33.60 -27.42
N PHE A 6 -49.95 -33.61 -28.18
CA PHE A 6 -48.67 -33.00 -27.83
C PHE A 6 -48.76 -31.48 -28.11
N ALA A 7 -48.43 -30.64 -27.13
CA ALA A 7 -48.23 -29.21 -27.33
C ALA A 7 -46.79 -28.84 -26.96
N ILE A 8 -46.00 -28.47 -27.97
CA ILE A 8 -44.66 -27.91 -27.85
C ILE A 8 -44.83 -26.39 -27.69
N LEU A 9 -44.46 -25.86 -26.52
CA LEU A 9 -44.35 -24.42 -26.30
C LEU A 9 -42.94 -23.97 -26.73
N ILE A 10 -42.85 -23.21 -27.82
CA ILE A 10 -41.65 -22.47 -28.21
C ILE A 10 -41.74 -21.10 -27.56
N THR A 11 -40.98 -20.86 -26.49
CA THR A 11 -40.72 -19.52 -25.97
C THR A 11 -39.59 -18.86 -26.76
N LEU A 12 -39.96 -17.96 -27.68
CA LEU A 12 -39.06 -17.00 -28.31
C LEU A 12 -38.60 -15.97 -27.26
N PHE A 13 -37.35 -16.07 -26.81
CA PHE A 13 -36.67 -14.97 -26.14
C PHE A 13 -36.33 -13.90 -27.18
N THR A 14 -37.10 -12.82 -27.21
CA THR A 14 -36.73 -11.59 -27.91
C THR A 14 -35.91 -10.73 -26.94
N SER A 15 -34.64 -10.49 -27.26
CA SER A 15 -33.80 -9.55 -26.52
C SER A 15 -34.22 -8.12 -26.89
N PHE A 16 -35.11 -7.52 -26.10
CA PHE A 16 -35.33 -6.08 -26.19
C PHE A 16 -34.09 -5.37 -25.61
N GLY A 17 -33.36 -4.65 -26.47
CA GLY A 17 -32.35 -3.70 -26.03
C GLY A 17 -32.98 -2.62 -25.15
N GLU A 18 -32.29 -2.22 -24.09
CA GLU A 18 -32.77 -1.17 -23.18
C GLU A 18 -33.07 0.13 -23.96
N PRO A 19 -34.18 0.84 -23.65
CA PRO A 19 -34.49 2.11 -24.28
C PRO A 19 -33.36 3.13 -24.12
N VAL A 20 -33.03 3.86 -25.19
CA VAL A 20 -31.92 4.84 -25.24
C VAL A 20 -32.01 5.92 -24.15
N THR A 21 -33.23 6.24 -23.69
CA THR A 21 -33.48 7.20 -22.61
C THR A 21 -33.04 6.68 -21.24
N ASP A 22 -33.14 5.38 -20.98
CA ASP A 22 -32.72 4.75 -19.72
C ASP A 22 -31.19 4.66 -19.63
N LYS A 23 -30.52 4.28 -20.74
CA LYS A 23 -29.05 4.22 -20.79
C LYS A 23 -28.39 5.58 -20.54
N LYS A 24 -28.90 6.66 -21.16
CA LYS A 24 -28.37 8.01 -20.94
C LYS A 24 -28.49 8.45 -19.48
N LYS A 25 -29.62 8.12 -18.84
CA LYS A 25 -29.84 8.41 -17.42
C LYS A 25 -28.86 7.64 -16.53
N LYS A 26 -28.70 6.32 -16.75
CA LYS A 26 -27.73 5.49 -16.01
C LYS A 26 -26.30 6.01 -16.13
N LEU A 27 -25.86 6.39 -17.34
CA LEU A 27 -24.54 6.99 -17.54
C LEU A 27 -24.35 8.30 -16.75
N ALA A 28 -25.39 9.14 -16.69
CA ALA A 28 -25.33 10.38 -15.91
C ALA A 28 -25.29 10.13 -14.40
N ASP A 29 -26.05 9.14 -13.91
CA ASP A 29 -26.04 8.76 -12.49
C ASP A 29 -24.70 8.13 -12.08
N GLU A 30 -24.09 7.31 -12.95
CA GLU A 30 -22.74 6.78 -12.76
C GLU A 30 -21.65 7.86 -12.79
N GLU A 31 -21.85 8.93 -13.57
CA GLU A 31 -20.91 10.07 -13.56
C GLU A 31 -20.97 10.81 -12.24
N LYS A 32 -22.18 11.12 -11.75
CA LYS A 32 -22.36 11.70 -10.41
C LYS A 32 -21.74 10.82 -9.34
N ARG A 33 -21.90 9.49 -9.45
CA ARG A 33 -21.30 8.56 -8.50
C ARG A 33 -19.77 8.58 -8.55
N PHE A 34 -19.19 8.69 -9.73
CA PHE A 34 -17.74 8.81 -9.87
C PHE A 34 -17.21 10.14 -9.32
N GLU A 35 -17.92 11.25 -9.54
CA GLU A 35 -17.56 12.54 -8.94
C GLU A 35 -17.59 12.47 -7.40
N GLU A 36 -18.56 11.76 -6.83
CA GLU A 36 -18.63 11.46 -5.40
C GLU A 36 -17.41 10.65 -4.93
N ASP A 37 -17.02 9.60 -5.65
CA ASP A 37 -15.83 8.81 -5.32
C ASP A 37 -14.55 9.66 -5.32
N VAL A 38 -14.40 10.52 -6.33
CA VAL A 38 -13.26 11.45 -6.43
C VAL A 38 -13.24 12.38 -5.22
N ARG A 39 -14.40 12.88 -4.80
CA ARG A 39 -14.52 13.72 -3.61
C ARG A 39 -14.11 12.96 -2.35
N ILE A 40 -14.73 11.81 -2.08
CA ILE A 40 -14.46 10.98 -0.89
C ILE A 40 -12.98 10.59 -0.83
N PHE A 41 -12.41 10.19 -1.97
CA PHE A 41 -11.00 9.83 -2.07
C PHE A 41 -10.08 11.00 -1.74
N ASN A 42 -10.35 12.19 -2.29
CA ASN A 42 -9.56 13.39 -2.00
C ASN A 42 -9.68 13.84 -0.55
N GLU A 43 -10.90 13.86 0.00
CA GLU A 43 -11.14 14.21 1.40
C GLU A 43 -10.43 13.23 2.35
N THR A 44 -10.52 11.92 2.08
CA THR A 44 -9.81 10.88 2.84
C THR A 44 -8.31 11.08 2.79
N HIS A 45 -7.77 11.34 1.61
CA HIS A 45 -6.35 11.52 1.43
C HIS A 45 -5.82 12.74 2.19
N GLU A 46 -6.49 13.89 2.07
CA GLU A 46 -6.09 15.13 2.74
C GLU A 46 -6.32 15.08 4.26
N ALA A 47 -7.47 14.57 4.72
CA ALA A 47 -7.75 14.44 6.15
C ALA A 47 -6.75 13.52 6.85
N THR A 48 -6.37 12.41 6.22
CA THR A 48 -5.37 11.49 6.76
C THR A 48 -3.98 12.14 6.84
N PHE A 49 -3.60 13.00 5.88
CA PHE A 49 -2.39 13.82 5.95
C PHE A 49 -2.38 14.77 7.16
N ARG A 50 -3.52 15.38 7.51
CA ARG A 50 -3.61 16.32 8.64
C ARG A 50 -3.19 15.70 9.98
N TYR A 51 -3.26 14.37 10.14
CA TYR A 51 -2.67 13.69 11.30
C TYR A 51 -1.18 14.01 11.47
N PHE A 52 -0.42 14.01 10.37
CA PHE A 52 1.03 14.21 10.41
C PHE A 52 1.44 15.67 10.44
N TRP A 53 0.53 16.57 10.07
CA TRP A 53 0.78 18.00 10.05
C TRP A 53 0.27 18.67 11.32
N GLU A 54 -1.01 18.55 11.61
CA GLU A 54 -1.68 19.26 12.71
C GLU A 54 -1.53 18.55 14.06
N TRP A 55 -1.46 17.21 14.06
CA TRP A 55 -1.26 16.42 15.27
C TRP A 55 0.22 16.15 15.60
N ALA A 56 1.15 16.56 14.73
CA ALA A 56 2.59 16.51 15.00
C ALA A 56 2.93 17.11 16.37
N HIS A 57 3.98 16.57 17.01
CA HIS A 57 4.40 17.07 18.30
C HIS A 57 4.96 18.50 18.17
N PRO A 58 4.50 19.46 18.99
CA PRO A 58 4.83 20.87 18.79
C PRO A 58 6.30 21.19 19.00
N VAL A 59 7.06 20.39 19.75
CA VAL A 59 8.50 20.62 19.97
C VAL A 59 9.36 19.93 18.93
N SER A 60 9.11 18.65 18.64
CA SER A 60 9.97 17.84 17.76
C SER A 60 9.51 17.82 16.30
N GLY A 61 8.25 18.16 16.02
CA GLY A 61 7.64 17.93 14.70
C GLY A 61 7.42 16.45 14.36
N LEU A 62 7.80 15.53 15.26
CA LEU A 62 7.66 14.09 15.06
C LEU A 62 6.22 13.63 15.31
N THR A 63 5.92 12.41 14.85
CA THR A 63 4.58 11.84 14.85
C THR A 63 4.30 11.09 16.15
N PRO A 64 3.27 11.50 16.92
CA PRO A 64 2.79 10.71 18.05
C PRO A 64 2.34 9.32 17.58
N ARG A 65 2.61 8.29 18.40
CA ARG A 65 2.21 6.90 18.12
C ARG A 65 0.70 6.79 17.90
N ARG A 66 -0.08 7.55 18.67
CA ARG A 66 -1.55 7.49 18.69
C ARG A 66 -2.18 8.84 19.01
N SER A 67 -3.43 9.07 18.59
CA SER A 67 -4.17 10.32 18.85
C SER A 67 -4.84 10.40 20.22
N LEU A 68 -4.10 10.18 21.30
CA LEU A 68 -4.60 10.47 22.64
C LEU A 68 -3.92 11.70 23.20
N LYS A 69 -4.71 12.68 23.67
CA LYS A 69 -4.17 13.91 24.26
C LYS A 69 -3.14 13.64 25.35
N ASN A 70 -3.40 12.71 26.26
CA ASN A 70 -2.49 12.32 27.35
C ASN A 70 -1.31 11.43 26.92
N LYS A 71 -1.23 11.03 25.65
CA LYS A 71 -0.12 10.25 25.07
C LYS A 71 0.51 10.94 23.86
N ARG A 72 0.25 12.23 23.66
CA ARG A 72 0.80 13.00 22.53
C ARG A 72 2.33 13.07 22.56
N TYR A 73 2.93 12.93 23.75
CA TYR A 73 4.38 12.91 23.95
C TYR A 73 5.02 11.56 23.59
N ASP A 74 4.25 10.48 23.42
CA ASP A 74 4.76 9.17 23.02
C ASP A 74 5.00 9.16 21.51
N ILE A 75 6.19 9.53 21.06
CA ILE A 75 6.55 9.57 19.65
C ILE A 75 6.92 8.18 19.15
N GLY A 76 6.29 7.73 18.07
CA GLY A 76 6.68 6.51 17.36
C GLY A 76 7.72 6.84 16.30
N ILE A 77 8.90 6.22 16.38
CA ILE A 77 9.99 6.51 15.43
C ILE A 77 9.63 6.06 14.01
N GLY A 78 9.19 4.81 13.80
CA GLY A 78 8.78 4.36 12.47
C GLY A 78 7.49 5.02 11.99
N ALA A 79 6.57 5.34 12.91
CA ALA A 79 5.40 6.17 12.59
C ALA A 79 5.81 7.57 12.08
N SER A 80 6.88 8.14 12.62
CA SER A 80 7.44 9.41 12.16
C SER A 80 8.13 9.29 10.80
N GLY A 81 8.74 8.15 10.51
CA GLY A 81 9.24 7.83 9.16
C GLY A 81 8.15 7.89 8.10
N PHE A 82 7.02 7.23 8.35
CA PHE A 82 5.85 7.35 7.46
C PHE A 82 5.26 8.77 7.49
N GLY A 83 5.31 9.46 8.64
CA GLY A 83 4.87 10.85 8.74
C GLY A 83 5.67 11.81 7.86
N ILE A 84 6.99 11.63 7.74
CA ILE A 84 7.83 12.39 6.82
C ILE A 84 7.38 12.19 5.38
N GLN A 85 7.08 10.95 4.98
CA GLN A 85 6.52 10.68 3.66
C GLN A 85 5.14 11.31 3.48
N ALA A 86 4.26 11.22 4.48
CA ALA A 86 2.94 11.84 4.43
C ALA A 86 3.01 13.36 4.27
N ILE A 87 3.95 14.06 4.91
CA ILE A 87 4.08 15.52 4.72
C ILE A 87 4.69 15.90 3.36
N ILE A 88 5.49 15.01 2.75
CA ILE A 88 5.90 15.14 1.34
C ILE A 88 4.68 15.08 0.41
N VAL A 89 3.69 14.22 0.70
CA VAL A 89 2.42 14.22 -0.03
C VAL A 89 1.75 15.59 0.06
N GLY A 90 1.72 16.20 1.25
CA GLY A 90 1.19 17.55 1.46
C GLY A 90 1.85 18.61 0.58
N ALA A 91 3.18 18.59 0.49
CA ALA A 91 3.91 19.48 -0.43
C ALA A 91 3.64 19.16 -1.91
N HIS A 92 3.59 17.87 -2.28
CA HIS A 92 3.36 17.44 -3.66
C HIS A 92 1.96 17.78 -4.15
N ARG A 93 0.97 17.75 -3.25
CA ARG A 93 -0.43 18.09 -3.53
C ARG A 93 -0.77 19.56 -3.32
N GLY A 94 0.16 20.35 -2.78
CA GLY A 94 -0.03 21.77 -2.53
C GLY A 94 -0.98 22.06 -1.36
N TRP A 95 -1.21 21.10 -0.45
CA TRP A 95 -1.97 21.33 0.79
C TRP A 95 -1.19 22.20 1.78
N VAL A 96 0.13 22.10 1.71
CA VAL A 96 1.11 22.94 2.41
C VAL A 96 2.21 23.30 1.43
N THR A 97 2.89 24.42 1.64
CA THR A 97 3.95 24.83 0.75
C THR A 97 5.19 23.94 0.92
N ARG A 98 5.97 23.81 -0.15
CA ARG A 98 7.25 23.10 -0.11
C ARG A 98 8.20 23.69 0.94
N GLU A 99 8.21 25.02 1.10
CA GLU A 99 9.06 25.70 2.07
C GLU A 99 8.65 25.38 3.51
N GLU A 100 7.36 25.40 3.84
CA GLU A 100 6.86 25.02 5.17
C GLU A 100 7.26 23.59 5.53
N VAL A 101 7.21 22.66 4.56
CA VAL A 101 7.64 21.28 4.80
C VAL A 101 9.15 21.18 5.00
N VAL A 102 9.96 21.95 4.27
CA VAL A 102 11.42 22.02 4.51
C VAL A 102 11.71 22.54 5.91
N ASP A 103 11.05 23.61 6.35
CA ASP A 103 11.22 24.17 7.70
C ASP A 103 10.80 23.17 8.79
N HIS A 104 9.69 22.46 8.59
CA HIS A 104 9.25 21.38 9.47
C HIS A 104 10.29 20.25 9.55
N LEU A 105 10.86 19.84 8.41
CA LEU A 105 11.86 18.78 8.37
C LEU A 105 13.23 19.21 8.94
N LEU A 106 13.61 20.47 8.81
CA LEU A 106 14.80 21.01 9.48
C LEU A 106 14.64 20.91 11.00
N LYS A 107 13.46 21.27 11.54
CA LYS A 107 13.13 21.07 12.96
C LYS A 107 13.17 19.60 13.37
N VAL A 108 12.62 18.70 12.55
CA VAL A 108 12.65 17.25 12.82
C VAL A 108 14.08 16.73 12.87
N THR A 109 14.90 17.06 11.85
CA THR A 109 16.30 16.59 11.79
C THR A 109 17.16 17.17 12.91
N ASP A 110 16.94 18.43 13.29
CA ASP A 110 17.58 19.05 14.46
C ASP A 110 17.23 18.32 15.76
N PHE A 111 15.95 18.03 15.99
CA PHE A 111 15.52 17.30 17.17
C PHE A 111 16.12 15.88 17.23
N LEU A 112 16.11 15.16 16.11
CA LEU A 112 16.68 13.81 16.03
C LEU A 112 18.20 13.80 16.28
N GLU A 113 18.90 14.83 15.83
CA GLU A 113 20.35 14.93 15.99
C GLU A 113 20.73 15.38 17.41
N ASN A 114 20.06 16.39 17.93
CA ASN A 114 20.53 17.12 19.12
C ASN A 114 19.78 16.76 20.42
N LYS A 115 18.63 16.07 20.35
CA LYS A 115 17.82 15.73 21.54
C LYS A 115 17.47 14.26 21.66
N ALA A 116 17.18 13.59 20.55
CA ALA A 116 16.74 12.20 20.59
C ALA A 116 17.86 11.25 21.04
N VAL A 117 17.54 10.38 22.00
CA VAL A 117 18.43 9.29 22.42
C VAL A 117 18.67 8.31 21.26
N ARG A 118 19.91 7.86 21.12
CA ARG A 118 20.36 6.90 20.10
C ARG A 118 21.34 5.92 20.74
N TYR A 119 21.31 4.68 20.28
CA TYR A 119 22.23 3.61 20.67
C TYR A 119 22.95 3.17 19.39
N HIS A 120 24.24 3.49 19.26
CA HIS A 120 24.99 3.29 18.01
C HIS A 120 24.30 3.90 16.77
N GLY A 121 23.72 5.09 16.94
CA GLY A 121 22.93 5.78 15.92
C GLY A 121 21.52 5.23 15.68
N VAL A 122 21.18 4.06 16.23
CA VAL A 122 19.85 3.45 16.14
C VAL A 122 18.92 4.06 17.19
N PHE A 123 17.70 4.40 16.78
CA PHE A 123 16.68 4.94 17.68
C PHE A 123 15.90 3.83 18.39
N PRO A 124 15.34 4.09 19.58
CA PRO A 124 14.40 3.19 20.21
C PRO A 124 13.02 3.24 19.52
N HIS A 125 12.13 2.32 19.89
CA HIS A 125 10.76 2.29 19.36
C HIS A 125 9.98 3.58 19.68
N LEU A 126 10.09 4.06 20.93
CA LEU A 126 9.44 5.28 21.40
C LEU A 126 10.42 6.23 22.06
N ILE A 127 10.23 7.52 21.80
CA ILE A 127 10.87 8.62 22.52
C ILE A 127 9.84 9.63 23.01
N HIS A 128 10.22 10.39 24.04
CA HIS A 128 9.44 11.51 24.54
C HIS A 128 9.60 12.73 23.61
N GLY A 129 8.49 13.27 23.11
CA GLY A 129 8.50 14.27 22.04
C GLY A 129 9.11 15.63 22.39
N GLU A 130 9.31 15.93 23.67
CA GLU A 130 9.93 17.18 24.12
C GLU A 130 11.42 17.02 24.48
N THR A 131 11.75 15.89 25.12
CA THR A 131 13.07 15.66 25.73
C THR A 131 13.95 14.72 24.91
N GLY A 132 13.36 13.97 23.98
CA GLY A 132 14.05 12.98 23.16
C GLY A 132 14.43 11.70 23.91
N GLN A 133 14.05 11.58 25.18
CA GLN A 133 14.40 10.43 26.03
C GLN A 133 13.57 9.19 25.68
N LEU A 134 14.15 8.01 25.89
CA LEU A 134 13.50 6.72 25.69
C LEU A 134 12.18 6.62 26.47
N ILE A 135 11.15 6.06 25.82
CA ILE A 135 9.96 5.54 26.50
C ILE A 135 9.95 4.02 26.30
N LYS A 136 10.00 3.25 27.39
CA LYS A 136 10.03 1.77 27.31
C LYS A 136 8.79 1.24 26.60
N PHE A 137 8.98 0.34 25.65
CA PHE A 137 7.90 -0.29 24.89
C PHE A 137 7.94 -1.81 25.08
N ALA A 138 6.93 -2.38 25.74
CA ALA A 138 6.84 -3.82 26.01
C ALA A 138 8.12 -4.41 26.66
N GLY A 139 8.79 -3.63 27.52
CA GLY A 139 10.03 -4.02 28.18
C GLY A 139 11.30 -3.77 27.37
N GLN A 140 11.20 -3.33 26.11
CA GLN A 140 12.35 -2.88 25.33
C GLN A 140 12.87 -1.55 25.88
N ASP A 141 14.19 -1.43 25.97
CA ASP A 141 14.87 -0.31 26.60
C ASP A 141 16.08 0.21 25.80
N GLY A 142 16.17 -0.14 24.53
CA GLY A 142 17.27 0.22 23.66
C GLY A 142 16.85 0.40 22.21
N ALA A 143 17.77 0.13 21.30
CA ALA A 143 17.59 0.26 19.86
C ALA A 143 16.50 -0.67 19.29
N ASP A 144 15.66 -0.12 18.41
CA ASP A 144 14.72 -0.84 17.55
C ASP A 144 15.09 -0.56 16.08
N ILE A 145 15.66 -1.57 15.41
CA ILE A 145 16.16 -1.40 14.04
C ILE A 145 15.03 -1.31 13.01
N GLN A 146 13.86 -1.88 13.30
CA GLN A 146 12.71 -1.82 12.39
C GLN A 146 12.13 -0.41 12.35
N GLU A 147 11.92 0.18 13.52
CA GLU A 147 11.40 1.54 13.62
C GLU A 147 12.42 2.54 13.07
N THR A 148 13.71 2.37 13.38
CA THR A 148 14.80 3.17 12.80
C THR A 148 14.85 3.07 11.28
N SER A 149 14.67 1.88 10.72
CA SER A 149 14.66 1.68 9.26
C SER A 149 13.48 2.38 8.60
N ASN A 150 12.30 2.35 9.22
CA ASN A 150 11.15 3.12 8.71
C ASN A 150 11.42 4.64 8.78
N MET A 151 12.05 5.13 9.85
CA MET A 151 12.48 6.53 9.97
C MET A 151 13.48 6.92 8.87
N MET A 152 14.54 6.13 8.70
CA MET A 152 15.58 6.39 7.70
C MET A 152 15.04 6.31 6.28
N MET A 153 14.13 5.38 5.98
CA MET A 153 13.44 5.35 4.69
C MET A 153 12.71 6.68 4.42
N GLY A 154 11.95 7.20 5.40
CA GLY A 154 11.27 8.48 5.27
C GLY A 154 12.24 9.65 5.03
N LEU A 155 13.34 9.72 5.79
CA LEU A 155 14.37 10.75 5.62
C LEU A 155 15.07 10.65 4.26
N LEU A 156 15.44 9.46 3.79
CA LEU A 156 16.08 9.26 2.48
C LEU A 156 15.14 9.65 1.33
N VAL A 157 13.84 9.36 1.46
CA VAL A 157 12.81 9.85 0.54
C VAL A 157 12.74 11.38 0.56
N ALA A 158 12.78 12.02 1.73
CA ALA A 158 12.84 13.48 1.84
C ALA A 158 14.09 14.04 1.15
N ARG A 159 15.26 13.42 1.35
CA ARG A 159 16.51 13.80 0.68
C ARG A 159 16.40 13.75 -0.84
N ALA A 160 15.68 12.75 -1.38
CA ALA A 160 15.45 12.59 -2.81
C ALA A 160 14.38 13.57 -3.38
N TYR A 161 13.39 13.97 -2.57
CA TYR A 161 12.32 14.89 -2.99
C TYR A 161 12.71 16.37 -2.87
N PHE A 162 13.48 16.73 -1.85
CA PHE A 162 13.97 18.08 -1.58
C PHE A 162 15.32 18.34 -2.26
N ASP A 163 15.31 18.34 -3.59
CA ASP A 163 16.48 18.39 -4.48
C ASP A 163 16.80 19.79 -5.07
N LYS A 164 16.11 20.85 -4.66
CA LYS A 164 16.38 22.20 -5.18
C LYS A 164 17.70 22.75 -4.63
N ASN A 165 18.29 23.66 -5.39
CA ASN A 165 19.49 24.40 -5.00
C ASN A 165 19.16 25.64 -4.15
N THR A 166 18.57 25.42 -2.98
CA THR A 166 18.32 26.46 -1.97
C THR A 166 19.14 26.17 -0.71
N PRO A 167 19.52 27.19 0.09
CA PRO A 167 20.27 26.97 1.33
C PRO A 167 19.58 26.00 2.29
N LYS A 168 18.27 26.15 2.50
CA LYS A 168 17.47 25.29 3.39
C LYS A 168 17.39 23.84 2.89
N GLU A 169 17.13 23.60 1.60
CA GLU A 169 17.09 22.22 1.08
C GLU A 169 18.48 21.57 1.07
N LYS A 170 19.55 22.35 0.82
CA LYS A 170 20.93 21.85 0.96
C LYS A 170 21.23 21.41 2.40
N GLN A 171 20.93 22.27 3.38
CA GLN A 171 21.09 21.95 4.80
C GLN A 171 20.26 20.72 5.20
N LEU A 172 19.01 20.62 4.73
CA LEU A 172 18.17 19.46 5.01
C LEU A 172 18.81 18.16 4.49
N ARG A 173 19.31 18.15 3.24
CA ARG A 173 19.98 16.97 2.67
C ARG A 173 21.26 16.59 3.44
N GLU A 174 22.02 17.58 3.91
CA GLU A 174 23.21 17.37 4.73
C GLU A 174 22.85 16.78 6.10
N ASN A 175 21.85 17.33 6.80
CA ASN A 175 21.35 16.82 8.08
C ASN A 175 20.87 15.37 7.96
N ILE A 176 20.08 15.07 6.92
CA ILE A 176 19.60 13.71 6.66
C ILE A 176 20.77 12.75 6.41
N THR A 177 21.74 13.16 5.60
CA THR A 177 22.91 12.32 5.29
C THR A 177 23.71 12.02 6.55
N LYS A 178 23.90 13.01 7.43
CA LYS A 178 24.56 12.83 8.72
C LYS A 178 23.83 11.83 9.62
N LEU A 179 22.50 11.97 9.76
CA LEU A 179 21.67 11.06 10.55
C LEU A 179 21.72 9.63 10.00
N TRP A 180 21.61 9.48 8.68
CA TRP A 180 21.69 8.20 7.99
C TRP A 180 23.02 7.50 8.23
N GLU A 181 24.15 8.17 7.94
CA GLU A 181 25.47 7.58 8.03
C GLU A 181 25.90 7.24 9.47
N ALA A 182 25.24 7.83 10.47
CA ALA A 182 25.48 7.55 11.88
C ALA A 182 24.85 6.23 12.34
N VAL A 183 23.91 5.64 11.58
CA VAL A 183 23.23 4.40 11.97
C VAL A 183 24.18 3.22 11.76
N ASP A 184 24.57 2.56 12.86
CA ASP A 184 25.35 1.35 12.78
C ASP A 184 24.45 0.11 12.74
N TYR A 185 24.12 -0.37 11.53
CA TYR A 185 23.33 -1.60 11.39
C TYR A 185 24.06 -2.86 11.86
N THR A 186 25.40 -2.83 12.00
CA THR A 186 26.19 -4.02 12.33
C THR A 186 26.01 -4.45 13.79
N VAL A 187 25.60 -3.55 14.69
CA VAL A 187 25.29 -3.90 16.09
C VAL A 187 24.02 -4.77 16.21
N HIS A 188 23.21 -4.81 15.15
CA HIS A 188 22.06 -5.69 15.02
C HIS A 188 22.37 -6.95 14.20
N GLU A 189 23.58 -7.11 13.65
CA GLU A 189 23.98 -8.28 12.89
C GLU A 189 24.45 -9.41 13.83
N TYR A 190 23.65 -10.47 13.92
CA TYR A 190 23.97 -11.64 14.74
C TYR A 190 23.32 -12.91 14.19
N GLN A 191 24.01 -14.05 14.30
CA GLN A 191 23.60 -15.33 13.69
C GLN A 191 23.29 -15.21 12.18
N ASP A 192 24.17 -14.51 11.45
CA ASP A 192 24.01 -14.26 10.01
C ASP A 192 22.61 -13.71 9.67
N GLY A 193 22.14 -12.73 10.45
CA GLY A 193 20.86 -12.07 10.27
C GLY A 193 20.71 -10.81 11.13
N LEU A 194 19.59 -10.11 10.94
CA LEU A 194 19.27 -8.91 11.72
C LEU A 194 18.40 -9.22 12.93
N TRP A 195 18.80 -8.67 14.07
CA TRP A 195 18.05 -8.73 15.31
C TRP A 195 17.21 -7.47 15.48
N TRP A 196 15.96 -7.64 15.86
CA TRP A 196 15.02 -6.53 15.96
C TRP A 196 15.48 -5.49 16.99
N ASN A 197 15.87 -5.94 18.17
CA ASN A 197 16.21 -5.08 19.30
C ASN A 197 17.64 -5.31 19.75
N HIS A 198 18.30 -4.24 20.17
CA HIS A 198 19.60 -4.27 20.85
C HIS A 198 19.52 -3.42 22.11
N SER A 199 20.05 -3.93 23.22
CA SER A 199 20.15 -3.23 24.48
C SER A 199 21.54 -3.46 25.05
N ASP A 200 22.14 -2.39 25.57
CA ASP A 200 23.44 -2.44 26.26
C ASP A 200 23.33 -3.27 27.57
N ASN A 201 22.11 -3.37 28.11
CA ASN A 201 21.77 -4.12 29.33
C ASN A 201 20.84 -5.31 28.97
N GLN A 202 21.40 -6.42 28.50
CA GLN A 202 20.62 -7.58 28.02
C GLN A 202 19.67 -8.21 29.07
N GLU A 203 19.94 -8.05 30.37
CA GLU A 203 19.04 -8.49 31.46
C GLU A 203 17.75 -7.67 31.51
N GLU A 204 17.80 -6.38 31.14
CA GLU A 204 16.66 -5.44 31.23
C GLU A 204 15.70 -5.53 30.02
N ASN A 205 16.13 -6.13 28.90
CA ASN A 205 15.32 -6.37 27.70
C ASN A 205 14.44 -7.65 27.78
N ASN A 206 14.20 -8.18 28.99
CA ASN A 206 13.43 -9.42 29.24
C ASN A 206 13.85 -10.64 28.39
N GLY A 207 15.09 -10.68 27.90
CA GLY A 207 15.56 -11.72 26.97
C GLY A 207 14.86 -11.74 25.60
N LEU A 208 14.28 -10.62 25.13
CA LEU A 208 13.64 -10.52 23.81
C LEU A 208 14.67 -10.61 22.68
N LYS A 209 14.89 -11.85 22.23
CA LYS A 209 15.81 -12.21 21.14
C LYS A 209 15.03 -12.49 19.86
N LEU A 210 14.73 -11.44 19.10
CA LEU A 210 13.89 -11.53 17.88
C LEU A 210 14.75 -11.41 16.62
N LEU A 211 15.28 -12.53 16.16
CA LEU A 211 15.89 -12.64 14.83
C LEU A 211 14.82 -12.44 13.75
N MET A 212 15.02 -11.45 12.89
CA MET A 212 14.08 -11.00 11.86
C MET A 212 14.09 -11.97 10.68
N LYS A 213 13.25 -13.01 10.77
CA LYS A 213 13.06 -14.03 9.73
C LYS A 213 11.82 -13.75 8.90
N GLY A 214 11.97 -13.80 7.58
CA GLY A 214 10.90 -13.50 6.64
C GLY A 214 9.90 -14.65 6.44
N TYR A 215 8.85 -14.44 5.65
CA TYR A 215 8.50 -13.16 5.01
C TYR A 215 7.70 -12.29 5.96
N ASN A 216 8.11 -11.04 6.17
CA ASN A 216 7.43 -10.05 7.02
C ASN A 216 7.87 -8.61 6.67
N GLU A 217 7.55 -7.63 7.52
CA GLU A 217 7.91 -6.20 7.36
C GLU A 217 9.42 -5.90 7.45
N ALA A 218 10.22 -6.85 7.94
CA ALA A 218 11.66 -6.70 8.11
C ALA A 218 12.43 -6.48 6.81
N MET A 219 11.81 -6.72 5.65
CA MET A 219 12.41 -6.44 4.34
C MET A 219 12.97 -5.02 4.25
N THR A 220 12.27 -4.01 4.78
CA THR A 220 12.76 -2.62 4.81
C THR A 220 14.07 -2.50 5.57
N SER A 221 14.18 -3.18 6.71
CA SER A 221 15.38 -3.16 7.56
C SER A 221 16.57 -3.85 6.89
N TYR A 222 16.35 -5.01 6.26
CA TYR A 222 17.41 -5.66 5.48
C TYR A 222 17.84 -4.82 4.29
N ALA A 223 16.91 -4.19 3.56
CA ALA A 223 17.24 -3.34 2.43
C ALA A 223 18.15 -2.18 2.86
N LEU A 224 17.76 -1.43 3.90
CA LEU A 224 18.58 -0.32 4.39
C LEU A 224 19.91 -0.78 4.99
N ALA A 225 19.91 -1.86 5.77
CA ALA A 225 21.14 -2.41 6.35
C ALA A 225 22.15 -2.85 5.29
N LEU A 226 21.70 -3.44 4.17
CA LEU A 226 22.56 -3.83 3.06
C LEU A 226 22.99 -2.63 2.21
N GLY A 227 22.10 -1.64 2.05
CA GLY A 227 22.33 -0.42 1.30
C GLY A 227 23.21 0.61 2.01
N HIS A 228 23.45 0.45 3.31
CA HIS A 228 24.22 1.38 4.11
C HIS A 228 25.70 1.48 3.65
N PRO A 229 26.27 2.68 3.47
CA PRO A 229 27.57 2.84 2.82
C PRO A 229 28.78 2.46 3.71
N LYS A 230 28.64 2.59 5.04
CA LYS A 230 29.75 2.41 6.01
C LYS A 230 29.52 1.21 6.92
N HIS A 231 28.42 1.24 7.65
CA HIS A 231 27.97 0.21 8.58
C HIS A 231 26.98 -0.78 7.94
N ALA A 232 27.31 -1.33 6.78
CA ALA A 232 26.45 -2.34 6.15
C ALA A 232 26.64 -3.73 6.76
N ILE A 233 25.55 -4.47 6.87
CA ILE A 233 25.62 -5.91 7.21
C ILE A 233 26.17 -6.72 6.02
N LYS A 234 26.62 -7.94 6.29
CA LYS A 234 27.07 -8.87 5.26
C LYS A 234 25.89 -9.28 4.37
N LYS A 235 26.15 -9.47 3.07
CA LYS A 235 25.17 -10.06 2.14
C LYS A 235 24.65 -11.41 2.63
N SER A 236 25.52 -12.23 3.23
CA SER A 236 25.15 -13.53 3.81
C SER A 236 24.08 -13.40 4.89
N SER A 237 24.02 -12.27 5.60
CA SER A 237 23.04 -12.08 6.67
C SER A 237 21.60 -11.96 6.16
N TYR A 238 21.42 -11.62 4.88
CA TYR A 238 20.10 -11.69 4.24
C TYR A 238 19.55 -13.13 4.19
N GLN A 239 20.41 -14.14 4.28
CA GLN A 239 19.99 -15.54 4.25
C GLN A 239 19.12 -15.91 5.45
N ALA A 240 19.31 -15.31 6.63
CA ALA A 240 18.38 -15.53 7.75
C ALA A 240 16.94 -15.07 7.44
N TYR A 241 16.79 -14.01 6.65
CA TYR A 241 15.48 -13.51 6.23
C TYR A 241 14.77 -14.51 5.29
N VAL A 242 15.43 -14.89 4.19
CA VAL A 242 14.82 -15.76 3.17
C VAL A 242 14.69 -17.22 3.61
N ASN A 243 15.49 -17.68 4.59
CA ASN A 243 15.36 -19.01 5.20
C ASN A 243 14.39 -19.06 6.39
N GLY A 244 13.55 -18.03 6.56
CA GLY A 244 12.50 -18.05 7.57
C GLY A 244 11.48 -19.17 7.33
N LYS A 245 11.00 -19.81 8.41
CA LYS A 245 10.07 -20.97 8.35
C LYS A 245 8.85 -20.75 7.47
N ASN A 246 8.35 -19.51 7.38
CA ASN A 246 7.18 -19.15 6.58
C ASN A 246 7.54 -18.15 5.47
N PHE A 247 8.77 -18.17 4.99
CA PHE A 247 9.18 -17.35 3.86
C PHE A 247 8.54 -17.88 2.58
N VAL A 248 8.96 -19.05 2.09
CA VAL A 248 8.35 -19.72 0.93
C VAL A 248 7.03 -20.38 1.34
N ASN A 249 5.98 -20.17 0.53
CA ASN A 249 4.64 -20.72 0.72
C ASN A 249 4.16 -21.48 -0.52
N GLY A 250 3.91 -20.77 -1.63
CA GLY A 250 3.49 -21.35 -2.92
C GLY A 250 2.10 -21.99 -2.94
N ARG A 251 1.32 -21.95 -1.85
CA ARG A 251 0.00 -22.59 -1.77
C ARG A 251 -1.11 -21.69 -2.32
N LYS A 252 -2.20 -22.32 -2.75
CA LYS A 252 -3.41 -21.65 -3.23
C LYS A 252 -4.40 -21.42 -2.10
N TYR A 253 -4.89 -20.19 -1.95
CA TYR A 253 -5.94 -19.80 -1.00
C TYR A 253 -7.03 -19.05 -1.75
N PHE A 254 -8.26 -19.54 -1.67
CA PHE A 254 -9.43 -18.92 -2.32
C PHE A 254 -9.26 -18.66 -3.83
N GLY A 255 -8.42 -19.46 -4.48
CA GLY A 255 -8.12 -19.33 -5.91
C GLY A 255 -6.84 -18.56 -6.25
N TYR A 256 -6.16 -17.96 -5.27
CA TYR A 256 -4.94 -17.19 -5.47
C TYR A 256 -3.71 -17.94 -4.93
N THR A 257 -2.65 -18.03 -5.74
CA THR A 257 -1.36 -18.53 -5.27
C THR A 257 -0.66 -17.44 -4.48
N LEU A 258 -0.22 -17.78 -3.27
CA LEU A 258 0.59 -16.89 -2.44
C LEU A 258 2.01 -17.43 -2.34
N ASP A 259 2.93 -16.83 -3.07
CA ASP A 259 4.32 -17.31 -3.17
C ASP A 259 5.06 -17.19 -1.83
N LEU A 260 4.93 -16.03 -1.17
CA LEU A 260 5.64 -15.72 0.07
C LEU A 260 4.71 -15.37 1.25
N GLY A 261 5.10 -15.84 2.44
CA GLY A 261 4.49 -15.49 3.73
C GLY A 261 3.71 -16.62 4.38
N LYS A 262 3.12 -16.31 5.54
CA LYS A 262 2.32 -17.27 6.31
C LYS A 262 1.09 -17.75 5.52
N PRO A 263 0.45 -18.86 5.92
CA PRO A 263 -0.82 -19.28 5.34
C PRO A 263 -1.85 -18.14 5.33
N LYS A 264 -2.46 -17.90 4.17
CA LYS A 264 -3.37 -16.77 3.90
C LYS A 264 -2.75 -15.37 4.11
N GLY A 265 -1.43 -15.26 4.10
CA GLY A 265 -0.66 -14.01 4.10
C GLY A 265 -0.48 -13.32 5.45
N GLY A 266 -1.48 -13.37 6.33
CA GLY A 266 -1.45 -12.68 7.63
C GLY A 266 -2.04 -11.27 7.55
N PRO A 267 -1.54 -10.33 8.37
CA PRO A 267 -1.98 -8.93 8.31
C PRO A 267 -1.61 -8.22 7.01
N LEU A 268 -2.52 -7.41 6.47
CA LEU A 268 -2.29 -6.70 5.21
C LEU A 268 -1.16 -5.70 5.22
N TYR A 269 -0.75 -5.15 6.37
CA TYR A 269 0.43 -4.27 6.41
C TYR A 269 1.69 -4.95 5.84
N LEU A 270 1.75 -6.29 5.79
CA LEU A 270 2.84 -7.04 5.16
C LEU A 270 2.84 -6.97 3.61
N ALA A 271 1.78 -6.48 2.99
CA ALA A 271 1.76 -6.09 1.57
C ALA A 271 1.97 -4.57 1.39
N GLN A 272 2.12 -3.82 2.48
CA GLN A 272 2.19 -2.36 2.47
C GLN A 272 3.58 -1.88 2.89
N THR A 273 4.05 -2.23 4.09
CA THR A 273 5.21 -1.61 4.75
C THR A 273 6.49 -1.58 3.90
N PRO A 274 6.93 -2.66 3.23
CA PRO A 274 8.11 -2.56 2.37
C PRO A 274 7.86 -1.67 1.14
N PHE A 275 6.62 -1.66 0.66
CA PHE A 275 6.21 -1.13 -0.64
C PHE A 275 5.60 0.28 -0.58
N VAL A 276 5.55 0.89 0.61
CA VAL A 276 5.29 2.33 0.75
C VAL A 276 6.34 3.14 -0.02
N THR A 277 7.57 2.60 -0.15
CA THR A 277 8.66 3.24 -0.91
C THR A 277 9.23 2.33 -1.99
N MET A 278 9.59 1.08 -1.69
CA MET A 278 10.20 0.20 -2.70
C MET A 278 9.14 -0.22 -3.73
N ASP A 279 9.38 -0.02 -5.02
CA ASP A 279 8.39 -0.28 -6.07
C ASP A 279 8.22 -1.79 -6.35
N PRO A 280 7.11 -2.43 -5.91
CA PRO A 280 6.90 -3.86 -6.12
C PRO A 280 6.74 -4.25 -7.59
N ARG A 281 6.44 -3.30 -8.49
CA ARG A 281 6.36 -3.53 -9.95
C ARG A 281 7.73 -3.76 -10.57
N ASP A 282 8.79 -3.30 -9.91
CA ASP A 282 10.18 -3.38 -10.35
C ASP A 282 11.04 -4.30 -9.47
N MET A 283 10.38 -5.23 -8.76
CA MET A 283 11.01 -6.14 -7.82
C MET A 283 10.58 -7.58 -8.08
N GLN A 284 11.53 -8.38 -8.56
CA GLN A 284 11.42 -9.83 -8.66
C GLN A 284 12.72 -10.46 -8.15
N ASP A 285 12.60 -11.59 -7.45
CA ASP A 285 13.74 -12.45 -7.10
C ASP A 285 13.44 -13.91 -7.49
N GLN A 286 14.31 -14.84 -7.07
CA GLN A 286 14.15 -16.27 -7.32
C GLN A 286 12.89 -16.88 -6.70
N TYR A 287 12.23 -16.19 -5.77
CA TYR A 287 11.08 -16.70 -5.03
C TYR A 287 9.75 -16.10 -5.48
N THR A 288 9.72 -14.83 -5.86
CA THR A 288 8.45 -14.17 -6.26
C THR A 288 8.64 -12.92 -7.11
N PHE A 289 7.58 -12.57 -7.83
CA PHE A 289 7.35 -11.21 -8.31
C PHE A 289 6.49 -10.47 -7.28
N TYR A 290 7.06 -9.45 -6.62
CA TYR A 290 6.46 -8.84 -5.43
C TYR A 290 5.12 -8.12 -5.70
N TRP A 291 4.88 -7.65 -6.93
CA TRP A 291 3.61 -7.10 -7.37
C TRP A 291 2.47 -8.12 -7.32
N THR A 292 2.63 -9.27 -7.99
CA THR A 292 1.59 -10.31 -8.04
C THR A 292 1.35 -10.92 -6.68
N ARG A 293 2.40 -11.08 -5.86
CA ARG A 293 2.28 -11.51 -4.47
C ARG A 293 1.42 -10.56 -3.64
N SER A 294 1.61 -9.24 -3.80
CA SER A 294 0.87 -8.22 -3.05
C SER A 294 -0.59 -8.14 -3.47
N ILE A 295 -0.89 -8.30 -4.76
CA ILE A 295 -2.26 -8.45 -5.26
C ILE A 295 -2.91 -9.73 -4.70
N ALA A 296 -2.21 -10.87 -4.77
CA ALA A 296 -2.72 -12.14 -4.24
C ALA A 296 -3.03 -12.05 -2.74
N HIS A 297 -2.13 -11.46 -1.94
CA HIS A 297 -2.37 -11.25 -0.51
C HIS A 297 -3.61 -10.37 -0.26
N SER A 298 -3.75 -9.29 -1.01
CA SER A 298 -4.90 -8.38 -0.92
C SER A 298 -6.22 -9.10 -1.24
N LEU A 299 -6.26 -9.84 -2.35
CA LEU A 299 -7.45 -10.58 -2.78
C LEU A 299 -7.79 -11.77 -1.86
N ILE A 300 -6.79 -12.42 -1.25
CA ILE A 300 -7.01 -13.44 -0.22
C ILE A 300 -7.69 -12.84 1.01
N ASN A 301 -7.25 -11.67 1.46
CA ASN A 301 -7.83 -10.98 2.60
C ASN A 301 -9.27 -10.53 2.31
N TRP A 302 -9.50 -9.86 1.17
CA TRP A 302 -10.83 -9.47 0.71
C TRP A 302 -11.76 -10.68 0.61
N THR A 303 -11.33 -11.74 -0.09
CA THR A 303 -12.15 -12.95 -0.30
C THR A 303 -12.49 -13.66 1.01
N TYR A 304 -11.56 -13.69 1.97
CA TYR A 304 -11.86 -14.22 3.30
C TYR A 304 -13.00 -13.44 3.95
N CYS A 305 -12.93 -12.10 3.98
CA CYS A 305 -13.88 -11.27 4.71
C CYS A 305 -15.32 -11.53 4.24
N PHE A 306 -15.59 -11.45 2.94
CA PHE A 306 -16.97 -11.54 2.46
C PHE A 306 -17.51 -12.95 2.21
N LYS A 307 -16.65 -13.99 2.20
CA LYS A 307 -17.09 -15.38 1.92
C LYS A 307 -16.87 -16.38 3.04
N PHE A 308 -15.86 -16.18 3.87
CA PHE A 308 -15.35 -17.21 4.78
C PHE A 308 -15.25 -16.74 6.23
N ALA A 309 -15.38 -15.44 6.50
CA ALA A 309 -15.50 -14.94 7.85
C ALA A 309 -16.81 -15.44 8.48
N PRO A 310 -16.85 -15.64 9.80
CA PRO A 310 -18.09 -15.92 10.52
C PRO A 310 -19.17 -14.87 10.23
N GLU A 311 -20.40 -15.32 10.00
CA GLU A 311 -21.54 -14.44 9.63
C GLU A 311 -21.79 -13.36 10.69
N GLU A 312 -21.56 -13.68 11.96
CA GLU A 312 -21.74 -12.74 13.07
C GLU A 312 -20.80 -11.54 13.04
N TYR A 313 -19.74 -11.55 12.21
CA TYR A 313 -18.85 -10.40 12.05
C TYR A 313 -19.44 -9.32 11.14
N GLY A 314 -20.44 -9.65 10.32
CA GLY A 314 -21.15 -8.69 9.48
C GLY A 314 -20.38 -8.20 8.25
N TYR A 315 -19.28 -8.85 7.89
CA TYR A 315 -18.45 -8.45 6.74
C TYR A 315 -19.17 -8.65 5.40
N SER A 316 -18.77 -7.86 4.40
CA SER A 316 -19.33 -7.87 3.04
C SER A 316 -18.23 -7.61 2.00
N GLN A 317 -18.57 -7.52 0.71
CA GLN A 317 -17.57 -7.18 -0.32
C GLN A 317 -17.02 -5.76 -0.14
N GLU A 318 -17.82 -4.90 0.48
CA GLU A 318 -17.54 -3.51 0.81
C GLU A 318 -17.00 -3.35 2.25
N ASP A 319 -17.13 -4.37 3.11
CA ASP A 319 -16.67 -4.33 4.50
C ASP A 319 -15.54 -5.34 4.74
N TRP A 320 -14.29 -4.90 4.49
CA TRP A 320 -13.10 -5.75 4.54
C TRP A 320 -11.85 -4.96 4.90
N GLY A 321 -10.78 -5.68 5.28
CA GLY A 321 -9.47 -5.09 5.57
C GLY A 321 -8.92 -5.54 6.91
N LEU A 322 -8.41 -6.77 6.96
CA LEU A 322 -7.80 -7.30 8.19
C LEU A 322 -6.31 -6.96 8.23
N THR A 323 -5.94 -6.08 9.15
CA THR A 323 -4.55 -5.75 9.47
C THR A 323 -4.39 -5.42 10.94
N ALA A 324 -3.14 -5.40 11.42
CA ALA A 324 -2.84 -5.13 12.81
C ALA A 324 -3.41 -3.77 13.23
N SER A 325 -4.23 -3.78 14.28
CA SER A 325 -5.03 -2.63 14.72
C SER A 325 -5.55 -2.83 16.15
N GLN A 326 -6.17 -1.79 16.68
CA GLN A 326 -6.96 -1.86 17.90
C GLN A 326 -8.15 -2.81 17.75
N ILE A 327 -8.50 -3.43 18.86
CA ILE A 327 -9.71 -4.22 19.03
C ILE A 327 -10.39 -3.78 20.34
N PRO A 328 -11.66 -4.15 20.60
CA PRO A 328 -12.27 -3.94 21.90
C PRO A 328 -11.34 -4.46 23.03
N GLY A 329 -10.98 -3.57 23.96
CA GLY A 329 -10.13 -3.90 25.11
C GLY A 329 -8.64 -4.16 24.81
N GLY A 330 -8.14 -3.95 23.59
CA GLY A 330 -6.73 -4.22 23.31
C GLY A 330 -6.24 -3.92 21.90
N TYR A 331 -5.33 -4.78 21.42
CA TYR A 331 -4.70 -4.68 20.11
C TYR A 331 -4.47 -6.08 19.52
N ASN A 332 -4.73 -6.27 18.24
CA ASN A 332 -4.46 -7.53 17.53
C ASN A 332 -3.33 -7.35 16.53
N ASN A 333 -2.09 -7.62 16.94
CA ASN A 333 -0.92 -7.51 16.07
C ASN A 333 -0.83 -8.59 14.96
N ARG A 334 -1.76 -9.55 14.93
CA ARG A 334 -1.78 -10.66 13.97
C ARG A 334 -3.05 -10.70 13.13
N ALA A 335 -3.91 -9.68 13.21
CA ALA A 335 -5.18 -9.59 12.50
C ALA A 335 -5.01 -9.89 11.01
N GLY A 336 -5.71 -10.91 10.54
CA GLY A 336 -5.63 -11.47 9.19
C GLY A 336 -6.52 -12.72 9.12
N PRO A 337 -6.68 -13.36 7.95
CA PRO A 337 -7.67 -14.45 7.78
C PRO A 337 -7.55 -15.64 8.73
N SER A 338 -6.39 -15.84 9.37
CA SER A 338 -6.16 -16.95 10.33
C SER A 338 -6.23 -16.52 11.80
N LYS A 339 -6.43 -15.22 12.07
CA LYS A 339 -6.41 -14.58 13.41
C LYS A 339 -7.40 -13.41 13.48
N ASP A 340 -8.50 -13.54 12.74
CA ASP A 340 -9.60 -12.58 12.73
C ASP A 340 -10.34 -12.60 14.07
N LYS A 341 -10.78 -11.42 14.50
CA LYS A 341 -11.52 -11.19 15.73
C LYS A 341 -12.80 -10.37 15.50
N GLY A 342 -13.27 -10.22 14.26
CA GLY A 342 -14.46 -9.44 13.95
C GLY A 342 -14.21 -7.93 13.95
N VAL A 343 -12.99 -7.49 13.58
CA VAL A 343 -12.58 -6.09 13.56
C VAL A 343 -11.98 -5.74 12.19
N ILE A 344 -12.54 -4.72 11.54
CA ILE A 344 -12.05 -4.14 10.30
C ILE A 344 -11.22 -2.90 10.60
N ALA A 345 -10.07 -2.80 9.92
CA ALA A 345 -9.18 -1.65 10.00
C ALA A 345 -9.09 -0.99 8.61
N PRO A 346 -9.53 0.28 8.45
CA PRO A 346 -9.50 0.97 7.16
C PRO A 346 -8.12 0.97 6.49
N SER A 347 -7.04 1.06 7.27
CA SER A 347 -5.67 1.01 6.74
C SER A 347 -5.36 -0.29 5.98
N GLY A 348 -6.07 -1.39 6.27
CA GLY A 348 -5.98 -2.64 5.54
C GLY A 348 -6.40 -2.49 4.09
N ALA A 349 -7.65 -2.07 3.85
CA ALA A 349 -8.22 -1.94 2.50
C ALA A 349 -7.70 -0.69 1.75
N LEU A 350 -7.53 0.44 2.44
CA LEU A 350 -7.06 1.68 1.83
C LEU A 350 -5.55 1.62 1.52
N GLY A 351 -4.75 0.93 2.36
CA GLY A 351 -3.31 0.75 2.13
C GLY A 351 -2.96 -0.15 0.93
N VAL A 352 -3.94 -0.76 0.26
CA VAL A 352 -3.74 -1.63 -0.91
C VAL A 352 -4.43 -1.12 -2.18
N PHE A 353 -4.82 0.17 -2.20
CA PHE A 353 -5.34 0.85 -3.40
C PHE A 353 -4.53 0.59 -4.67
N PRO A 354 -3.18 0.61 -4.65
CA PRO A 354 -2.41 0.36 -5.88
C PRO A 354 -2.60 -1.06 -6.45
N TYR A 355 -2.97 -2.03 -5.61
CA TYR A 355 -3.05 -3.44 -6.00
C TYR A 355 -4.46 -3.83 -6.43
N VAL A 356 -5.48 -3.38 -5.70
CA VAL A 356 -6.88 -3.80 -5.86
C VAL A 356 -7.83 -2.59 -5.80
N PRO A 357 -7.67 -1.60 -6.71
CA PRO A 357 -8.32 -0.30 -6.59
C PRO A 357 -9.85 -0.35 -6.59
N TYR A 358 -10.45 -1.32 -7.29
CA TYR A 358 -11.90 -1.52 -7.26
C TYR A 358 -12.39 -1.94 -5.87
N GLN A 359 -11.78 -2.98 -5.28
CA GLN A 359 -12.10 -3.47 -3.94
C GLN A 359 -11.83 -2.40 -2.86
N SER A 360 -10.73 -1.67 -2.99
CA SER A 360 -10.39 -0.57 -2.07
C SER A 360 -11.37 0.59 -2.17
N MET A 361 -11.86 0.93 -3.37
CA MET A 361 -12.88 1.97 -3.55
C MET A 361 -14.23 1.55 -2.97
N MET A 362 -14.62 0.28 -3.13
CA MET A 362 -15.82 -0.28 -2.47
C MET A 362 -15.75 -0.11 -0.95
N ALA A 363 -14.60 -0.46 -0.34
CA ALA A 363 -14.38 -0.27 1.09
C ALA A 363 -14.41 1.19 1.52
N LEU A 364 -13.70 2.05 0.78
CA LEU A 364 -13.68 3.48 1.05
C LEU A 364 -15.08 4.09 1.09
N ARG A 365 -15.93 3.74 0.11
CA ARG A 365 -17.33 4.17 0.07
C ARG A 365 -18.10 3.70 1.30
N ASN A 366 -18.02 2.41 1.64
CA ASN A 366 -18.72 1.87 2.80
C ASN A 366 -18.29 2.53 4.11
N PHE A 367 -16.99 2.72 4.30
CA PHE A 367 -16.48 3.42 5.49
C PHE A 367 -17.03 4.85 5.59
N TYR A 368 -17.13 5.55 4.46
CA TYR A 368 -17.58 6.94 4.40
C TYR A 368 -19.11 7.11 4.42
N GLU A 369 -19.87 6.16 3.88
CA GLU A 369 -21.33 6.27 3.75
C GLU A 369 -22.05 5.61 4.93
N ASN A 370 -21.55 4.46 5.39
CA ASN A 370 -22.25 3.65 6.39
C ASN A 370 -21.60 3.70 7.79
N HIS A 371 -20.31 4.04 7.89
CA HIS A 371 -19.58 4.02 9.16
C HIS A 371 -19.02 5.38 9.60
N LYS A 372 -19.24 6.44 8.82
CA LYS A 372 -18.60 7.74 9.03
C LYS A 372 -18.86 8.35 10.41
N GLU A 373 -20.07 8.21 10.94
CA GLU A 373 -20.43 8.82 12.25
C GLU A 373 -19.54 8.32 13.40
N GLY A 374 -19.19 7.02 13.42
CA GLY A 374 -18.31 6.45 14.45
C GLY A 374 -16.83 6.47 14.04
N LEU A 375 -16.55 6.21 12.77
CA LEU A 375 -15.21 5.91 12.26
C LEU A 375 -14.45 7.13 11.77
N TRP A 376 -15.11 8.20 11.35
CA TRP A 376 -14.45 9.37 10.75
C TRP A 376 -14.44 10.57 11.69
N ASP A 377 -13.34 11.32 11.70
CA ASP A 377 -13.22 12.62 12.36
C ASP A 377 -12.12 13.45 11.65
N LYS A 378 -11.58 14.47 12.30
CA LYS A 378 -10.66 15.49 11.74
C LYS A 378 -9.47 14.93 10.96
N TYR A 379 -8.97 13.75 11.34
CA TYR A 379 -7.79 13.14 10.70
C TYR A 379 -8.14 11.94 9.82
N GLY A 380 -9.36 11.90 9.28
CA GLY A 380 -9.86 10.82 8.44
C GLY A 380 -10.47 9.68 9.27
N PHE A 381 -10.32 8.44 8.78
CA PHE A 381 -10.79 7.26 9.49
C PHE A 381 -9.90 6.91 10.69
N LYS A 382 -10.53 6.64 11.83
CA LYS A 382 -9.93 6.09 13.04
C LYS A 382 -9.49 4.65 12.79
N ASP A 383 -8.75 4.10 13.75
CA ASP A 383 -7.94 2.90 13.54
C ASP A 383 -8.72 1.66 13.08
N ALA A 384 -9.89 1.41 13.68
CA ALA A 384 -10.68 0.21 13.42
C ALA A 384 -12.12 0.31 13.96
N TYR A 385 -12.96 -0.64 13.57
CA TYR A 385 -14.30 -0.86 14.14
C TYR A 385 -14.70 -2.33 14.12
N SER A 386 -15.73 -2.67 14.90
CA SER A 386 -16.41 -3.97 14.90
C SER A 386 -17.92 -3.75 14.90
N ILE A 387 -18.59 -4.27 13.86
CA ILE A 387 -20.06 -4.28 13.79
C ILE A 387 -20.62 -5.19 14.89
N LYS A 388 -20.06 -6.40 15.00
CA LYS A 388 -20.41 -7.41 16.02
C LYS A 388 -20.41 -6.84 17.44
N ASP A 389 -19.34 -6.13 17.79
CA ASP A 389 -19.15 -5.63 19.16
C ASP A 389 -19.72 -4.21 19.35
N ASN A 390 -20.39 -3.65 18.33
CA ASN A 390 -20.86 -2.26 18.29
C ASN A 390 -19.79 -1.27 18.77
N TRP A 391 -18.59 -1.38 18.21
CA TRP A 391 -17.41 -0.68 18.70
C TRP A 391 -16.70 0.05 17.57
N TYR A 392 -16.28 1.29 17.85
CA TYR A 392 -15.39 2.07 17.00
C TYR A 392 -14.19 2.50 17.83
N SER A 393 -13.00 2.47 17.23
CA SER A 393 -11.81 3.05 17.83
C SER A 393 -12.04 4.54 18.14
N ASP A 394 -11.49 5.00 19.25
CA ASP A 394 -11.52 6.39 19.70
C ASP A 394 -10.23 7.15 19.30
N ARG A 395 -9.38 6.55 18.46
CA ARG A 395 -8.08 7.13 18.10
C ARG A 395 -7.58 6.71 16.72
N TYR A 396 -6.56 7.41 16.28
CA TYR A 396 -5.73 7.14 15.12
C TYR A 396 -4.41 6.51 15.57
N LEU A 397 -3.80 5.67 14.73
CA LEU A 397 -2.44 5.17 14.91
C LEU A 397 -1.54 5.67 13.78
N GLY A 398 -0.38 6.22 14.12
CA GLY A 398 0.50 6.85 13.12
C GLY A 398 1.03 5.90 12.06
N LEU A 399 1.25 4.63 12.40
CA LEU A 399 1.68 3.62 11.44
C LEU A 399 0.58 3.34 10.39
N ASP A 400 -0.67 3.25 10.82
CA ASP A 400 -1.84 2.95 9.97
C ASP A 400 -2.25 4.12 9.09
N GLN A 401 -2.31 5.32 9.66
CA GLN A 401 -2.53 6.55 8.89
C GLN A 401 -1.43 6.72 7.83
N GLY A 402 -0.17 6.40 8.19
CA GLY A 402 1.00 6.68 7.36
C GLY A 402 0.97 5.84 6.10
N ARG A 403 0.81 4.52 6.27
CA ARG A 403 0.65 3.60 5.13
C ARG A 403 -0.54 3.98 4.25
N THR A 404 -1.65 4.42 4.85
CA THR A 404 -2.84 4.83 4.12
C THR A 404 -2.57 6.00 3.19
N VAL A 405 -2.03 7.12 3.70
CA VAL A 405 -1.70 8.30 2.88
C VAL A 405 -0.72 7.92 1.77
N ILE A 406 0.36 7.23 2.13
CA ILE A 406 1.44 6.92 1.19
C ILE A 406 0.95 6.02 0.06
N MET A 407 0.19 4.97 0.37
CA MET A 407 -0.28 4.02 -0.64
C MET A 407 -1.41 4.59 -1.50
N MET A 408 -2.25 5.47 -0.96
CA MET A 408 -3.18 6.26 -1.76
C MET A 408 -2.42 7.17 -2.75
N GLU A 409 -1.35 7.82 -2.31
CA GLU A 409 -0.51 8.64 -3.20
C GLU A 409 0.20 7.80 -4.27
N ASN A 410 0.75 6.63 -3.91
CA ASN A 410 1.37 5.72 -4.89
C ASN A 410 0.35 5.23 -5.93
N TYR A 411 -0.91 4.99 -5.52
CA TYR A 411 -1.97 4.69 -6.49
C TYR A 411 -2.21 5.86 -7.45
N ARG A 412 -2.25 7.10 -6.93
CA ARG A 412 -2.54 8.30 -7.74
C ARG A 412 -1.45 8.66 -8.75
N SER A 413 -0.19 8.60 -8.32
CA SER A 413 0.94 9.21 -9.05
C SER A 413 2.20 8.34 -9.08
N GLY A 414 2.28 7.29 -8.25
CA GLY A 414 3.51 6.52 -8.05
C GLY A 414 4.64 7.33 -7.40
N LEU A 415 4.34 8.43 -6.70
CA LEU A 415 5.34 9.39 -6.18
C LEU A 415 6.53 8.71 -5.47
N PHE A 416 6.26 7.84 -4.50
CA PHE A 416 7.33 7.25 -3.69
C PHE A 416 8.10 6.17 -4.44
N TRP A 417 7.42 5.47 -5.36
CA TRP A 417 8.06 4.53 -6.26
C TRP A 417 9.02 5.23 -7.23
N GLU A 418 8.66 6.40 -7.77
CA GLU A 418 9.58 7.21 -8.58
C GLU A 418 10.73 7.81 -7.75
N LEU A 419 10.46 8.24 -6.51
CA LEU A 419 11.51 8.71 -5.61
C LEU A 419 12.48 7.58 -5.22
N SER A 420 12.01 6.35 -5.07
CA SER A 420 12.86 5.20 -4.70
C SER A 420 13.99 4.96 -5.70
N LYS A 421 13.75 5.22 -7.00
CA LYS A 421 14.74 5.12 -8.07
C LYS A 421 15.88 6.13 -7.91
N LYS A 422 15.63 7.24 -7.20
CA LYS A 422 16.60 8.29 -6.90
C LYS A 422 17.37 8.08 -5.60
N ILE A 423 17.13 6.99 -4.87
CA ILE A 423 17.83 6.67 -3.62
C ILE A 423 18.91 5.61 -3.92
N PRO A 424 20.21 5.99 -3.97
CA PRO A 424 21.29 5.07 -4.32
C PRO A 424 21.38 3.86 -3.39
N GLU A 425 21.11 4.05 -2.10
CA GLU A 425 21.16 3.01 -1.08
C GLU A 425 20.18 1.85 -1.39
N LEU A 426 19.01 2.16 -1.97
CA LEU A 426 18.05 1.14 -2.38
C LEU A 426 18.50 0.40 -3.64
N GLN A 427 19.27 1.03 -4.52
CA GLN A 427 19.81 0.34 -5.70
C GLN A 427 20.88 -0.68 -5.28
N VAL A 428 21.76 -0.29 -4.36
CA VAL A 428 22.74 -1.20 -3.73
C VAL A 428 22.04 -2.34 -2.98
N ALA A 429 20.96 -2.02 -2.26
CA ALA A 429 20.17 -3.01 -1.54
C ALA A 429 19.56 -4.04 -2.50
N LYS A 430 18.90 -3.60 -3.58
CA LYS A 430 18.30 -4.49 -4.58
C LYS A 430 19.32 -5.48 -5.14
N GLU A 431 20.51 -5.00 -5.53
CA GLU A 431 21.59 -5.86 -6.02
C GLU A 431 22.03 -6.89 -4.97
N LYS A 432 22.29 -6.45 -3.73
CA LYS A 432 22.72 -7.35 -2.63
C LYS A 432 21.64 -8.35 -2.22
N MET A 433 20.37 -7.98 -2.33
CA MET A 433 19.21 -8.85 -2.08
C MET A 433 18.88 -9.75 -3.27
N GLU A 434 19.57 -9.60 -4.40
CA GLU A 434 19.31 -10.33 -5.65
C GLU A 434 17.90 -10.07 -6.20
N ILE A 435 17.38 -8.86 -5.95
CA ILE A 435 16.12 -8.38 -6.48
C ILE A 435 16.38 -7.56 -7.73
N HIS A 436 15.78 -7.95 -8.84
CA HIS A 436 15.94 -7.31 -10.13
C HIS A 436 14.59 -6.91 -10.73
N SER A 437 14.61 -6.08 -11.77
CA SER A 437 13.42 -5.80 -12.57
C SER A 437 12.90 -7.10 -13.22
N PRO A 438 11.60 -7.36 -13.23
CA PRO A 438 11.02 -8.54 -13.88
C PRO A 438 11.27 -8.54 -15.40
N ASP A 439 11.56 -9.71 -15.99
CA ASP A 439 11.61 -9.87 -17.45
C ASP A 439 10.18 -10.02 -18.00
N HIS A 440 9.58 -8.89 -18.35
CA HIS A 440 8.22 -8.85 -18.88
C HIS A 440 8.16 -9.31 -20.34
N LYS A 441 7.06 -10.00 -20.68
CA LYS A 441 6.66 -10.27 -22.06
C LYS A 441 5.68 -9.23 -22.56
N THR A 442 5.61 -9.08 -23.87
CA THR A 442 4.65 -8.19 -24.52
C THR A 442 3.23 -8.54 -24.07
N GLY A 443 2.47 -7.57 -23.58
CA GLY A 443 1.13 -7.79 -23.03
C GLY A 443 0.88 -6.99 -21.76
N PHE A 444 0.11 -7.54 -20.83
CA PHE A 444 -0.33 -6.85 -19.59
C PHE A 444 0.28 -7.50 -18.34
N PRO A 445 1.61 -7.38 -18.12
CA PRO A 445 2.31 -8.18 -17.11
C PRO A 445 1.94 -7.85 -15.66
N LEU A 446 1.39 -6.64 -15.42
CA LEU A 446 0.96 -6.21 -14.09
C LEU A 446 -0.51 -6.57 -13.79
N ALA A 447 -1.23 -7.11 -14.76
CA ALA A 447 -2.65 -7.36 -14.64
C ALA A 447 -2.93 -8.73 -14.01
N VAL A 448 -3.61 -8.76 -12.86
CA VAL A 448 -4.01 -9.99 -12.18
C VAL A 448 -5.53 -10.09 -12.18
N LYS A 449 -6.06 -11.23 -12.65
CA LYS A 449 -7.50 -11.49 -12.68
C LYS A 449 -8.02 -11.84 -11.28
N GLU A 450 -9.14 -11.25 -10.90
CA GLU A 450 -9.88 -11.65 -9.71
C GLU A 450 -10.52 -13.04 -9.96
N ASN A 451 -10.41 -13.96 -9.01
CA ASN A 451 -10.68 -15.38 -9.18
C ASN A 451 -12.17 -15.73 -9.38
N ILE A 452 -13.11 -14.92 -8.88
CA ILE A 452 -14.54 -15.20 -9.05
C ILE A 452 -15.03 -14.71 -10.42
N SER A 453 -14.71 -13.47 -10.76
CA SER A 453 -15.08 -12.82 -12.03
C SER A 453 -14.22 -13.29 -13.21
N GLN A 454 -13.07 -13.90 -12.94
CA GLN A 454 -12.05 -14.31 -13.93
C GLN A 454 -11.63 -13.16 -14.84
N ARG A 455 -11.66 -11.93 -14.31
CA ARG A 455 -11.43 -10.68 -15.03
C ARG A 455 -10.60 -9.73 -14.20
N VAL A 456 -9.88 -8.85 -14.89
CA VAL A 456 -9.28 -7.67 -14.24
C VAL A 456 -10.38 -6.63 -14.08
N GLN A 457 -10.53 -6.13 -12.86
CA GLN A 457 -11.55 -5.15 -12.52
C GLN A 457 -10.95 -3.77 -12.65
N LEU A 458 -11.40 -3.01 -13.65
CA LEU A 458 -10.91 -1.67 -13.94
C LEU A 458 -11.91 -0.66 -13.41
N ILE A 459 -11.45 0.23 -12.55
CA ILE A 459 -12.18 1.41 -12.10
C ILE A 459 -11.55 2.66 -12.74
N ARG A 460 -12.35 3.70 -12.96
CA ARG A 460 -11.82 5.00 -13.36
C ARG A 460 -10.92 5.55 -12.26
N HIS A 461 -9.72 5.96 -12.65
CA HIS A 461 -8.75 6.55 -11.75
C HIS A 461 -9.18 7.97 -11.35
N PRO A 462 -9.10 8.35 -10.06
CA PRO A 462 -9.64 9.62 -9.57
C PRO A 462 -8.95 10.86 -10.17
N GLU A 463 -7.65 10.79 -10.42
CA GLU A 463 -6.89 11.87 -11.09
C GLU A 463 -7.11 11.91 -12.61
N LEU A 464 -6.85 10.80 -13.31
CA LEU A 464 -6.96 10.71 -14.76
C LEU A 464 -8.39 10.84 -15.28
N LYS A 465 -9.40 10.61 -14.43
CA LYS A 465 -10.83 10.52 -14.77
C LYS A 465 -11.13 9.50 -15.88
N ALA A 466 -10.27 8.50 -15.99
CA ALA A 466 -10.24 7.52 -17.07
C ALA A 466 -9.84 6.15 -16.53
N TYR A 467 -10.14 5.09 -17.29
CA TYR A 467 -9.56 3.78 -17.05
C TYR A 467 -8.09 3.80 -17.46
N HIS A 468 -7.25 3.08 -16.73
CA HIS A 468 -5.86 2.89 -17.10
C HIS A 468 -5.42 1.45 -16.90
N LEU A 469 -4.43 1.03 -17.68
CA LEU A 469 -3.84 -0.30 -17.61
C LEU A 469 -2.40 -0.26 -18.13
N ASP A 470 -1.47 -0.81 -17.37
CA ASP A 470 -0.08 -0.92 -17.78
C ASP A 470 0.12 -2.09 -18.75
N TYR A 471 0.91 -1.86 -19.80
CA TYR A 471 1.28 -2.85 -20.79
C TYR A 471 2.76 -2.75 -21.14
N PHE A 472 3.38 -3.88 -21.47
CA PHE A 472 4.79 -3.96 -21.82
C PHE A 472 4.97 -4.29 -23.30
N LEU A 473 6.05 -3.78 -23.87
CA LEU A 473 6.52 -4.08 -25.22
C LEU A 473 7.95 -4.60 -25.17
N GLU A 474 8.18 -5.82 -25.65
CA GLU A 474 9.55 -6.36 -25.80
C GLU A 474 10.33 -5.64 -26.91
N ASN A 475 9.62 -5.14 -27.91
CA ASN A 475 10.18 -4.44 -29.07
C ASN A 475 9.38 -3.18 -29.39
N LYS A 476 10.02 -2.20 -30.02
CA LYS A 476 9.32 -1.03 -30.59
C LYS A 476 8.28 -1.50 -31.61
N GLY A 477 7.10 -0.90 -31.61
CA GLY A 477 6.03 -1.22 -32.57
C GLY A 477 4.93 -0.16 -32.59
N LYS A 478 4.02 -0.24 -33.57
CA LYS A 478 2.79 0.57 -33.58
C LYS A 478 1.69 -0.15 -32.83
N VAL A 479 1.30 0.37 -31.66
CA VAL A 479 0.32 -0.27 -30.79
C VAL A 479 -1.05 0.41 -30.93
N SER A 480 -2.11 -0.38 -31.01
CA SER A 480 -3.50 0.07 -30.87
C SER A 480 -4.27 -0.83 -29.92
N PHE A 481 -5.34 -0.29 -29.34
CA PHE A 481 -6.21 -1.03 -28.43
C PHE A 481 -7.68 -0.91 -28.83
N GLU A 482 -8.37 -2.03 -28.74
CA GLU A 482 -9.81 -2.15 -28.91
C GLU A 482 -10.42 -2.79 -27.68
N PHE A 483 -11.69 -2.52 -27.43
CA PHE A 483 -12.50 -3.22 -26.44
C PHE A 483 -13.62 -3.96 -27.16
N GLU A 484 -13.67 -5.28 -26.99
CA GLU A 484 -14.75 -6.12 -27.50
C GLU A 484 -15.61 -6.57 -26.32
N THR A 485 -16.88 -6.13 -26.32
CA THR A 485 -17.88 -6.57 -25.33
C THR A 485 -18.23 -8.05 -25.51
N LEU A 486 -18.87 -8.67 -24.51
CA LEU A 486 -19.30 -10.08 -24.63
C LEU A 486 -20.31 -10.36 -25.76
N ASN A 487 -21.00 -9.33 -26.27
CA ASN A 487 -21.89 -9.44 -27.42
C ASN A 487 -21.22 -9.06 -28.76
N GLY A 488 -19.89 -8.93 -28.79
CA GLY A 488 -19.11 -8.73 -30.02
C GLY A 488 -19.04 -7.28 -30.51
N VAL A 489 -19.48 -6.29 -29.74
CA VAL A 489 -19.35 -4.87 -30.11
C VAL A 489 -17.92 -4.42 -29.86
N VAL A 490 -17.25 -3.96 -30.93
CA VAL A 490 -15.86 -3.50 -30.88
C VAL A 490 -15.82 -1.98 -30.82
N THR A 491 -15.08 -1.44 -29.85
CA THR A 491 -14.82 0.01 -29.70
C THR A 491 -13.31 0.26 -29.70
N THR A 492 -12.82 1.14 -30.57
CA THR A 492 -11.42 1.58 -30.51
C THR A 492 -11.18 2.37 -29.23
N LEU A 493 -10.27 1.89 -28.37
CA LEU A 493 -9.88 2.57 -27.13
C LEU A 493 -8.73 3.54 -27.36
N PHE A 494 -7.77 3.14 -28.19
CA PHE A 494 -6.56 3.91 -28.45
C PHE A 494 -6.09 3.67 -29.88
N PRO A 495 -5.96 4.73 -30.70
CA PRO A 495 -5.55 4.60 -32.09
C PRO A 495 -4.08 4.17 -32.21
N SER A 496 -3.72 3.61 -33.36
CA SER A 496 -2.36 3.11 -33.60
C SER A 496 -1.30 4.19 -33.43
N LYS A 497 -0.38 3.99 -32.48
CA LYS A 497 0.73 4.92 -32.20
C LYS A 497 2.03 4.15 -32.00
N SER A 498 3.14 4.69 -32.53
CA SER A 498 4.47 4.13 -32.29
C SER A 498 4.88 4.28 -30.83
N LYS A 499 5.38 3.19 -30.24
CA LYS A 499 5.85 3.12 -28.86
C LYS A 499 7.18 2.38 -28.82
N SER A 500 8.10 2.82 -27.96
CA SER A 500 9.40 2.19 -27.72
C SER A 500 9.25 0.86 -26.96
N LYS A 501 10.33 0.07 -26.91
CA LYS A 501 10.44 -1.02 -25.92
C LYS A 501 10.23 -0.47 -24.50
N GLY A 502 9.62 -1.27 -23.63
CA GLY A 502 9.43 -0.96 -22.21
C GLY A 502 7.97 -0.95 -21.75
N MET A 503 7.76 -0.51 -20.51
CA MET A 503 6.44 -0.34 -19.91
C MET A 503 5.78 0.94 -20.42
N HIS A 504 4.49 0.86 -20.71
CA HIS A 504 3.63 1.96 -21.13
C HIS A 504 2.28 1.84 -20.44
N GLN A 505 1.51 2.92 -20.49
CA GLN A 505 0.15 2.95 -19.97
C GLN A 505 -0.86 3.18 -21.09
N LEU A 506 -1.89 2.33 -21.13
CA LEU A 506 -3.12 2.56 -21.87
C LEU A 506 -4.05 3.39 -20.99
N VAL A 507 -4.56 4.52 -21.50
CA VAL A 507 -5.55 5.36 -20.82
C VAL A 507 -6.74 5.56 -21.76
N PHE A 508 -7.96 5.33 -21.29
CA PHE A 508 -9.18 5.49 -22.09
C PHE A 508 -10.40 5.92 -21.26
N ASN A 509 -11.27 6.71 -21.87
CA ASN A 509 -12.44 7.30 -21.22
C ASN A 509 -13.59 6.28 -21.07
N LYS A 510 -14.56 6.61 -20.20
CA LYS A 510 -15.77 5.81 -19.99
C LYS A 510 -16.61 5.62 -21.26
N GLY A 511 -16.70 6.66 -22.09
CA GLY A 511 -17.47 6.64 -23.32
C GLY A 511 -18.93 6.22 -23.08
N GLN A 512 -19.34 5.10 -23.67
CA GLN A 512 -20.70 4.55 -23.59
C GLN A 512 -20.79 3.27 -22.74
N PHE A 513 -19.74 2.95 -21.98
CA PHE A 513 -19.68 1.79 -21.11
C PHE A 513 -20.38 2.09 -19.78
N LEU A 514 -21.43 1.31 -19.48
CA LEU A 514 -22.04 1.28 -18.15
C LEU A 514 -21.12 0.53 -17.17
N SER A 515 -21.23 0.85 -15.89
CA SER A 515 -20.53 0.13 -14.83
C SER A 515 -20.92 -1.36 -14.86
N GLY A 516 -19.95 -2.24 -14.66
CA GLY A 516 -20.09 -3.68 -14.82
C GLY A 516 -19.99 -4.21 -16.25
N THR A 517 -19.74 -3.36 -17.27
CA THR A 517 -19.56 -3.82 -18.66
C THR A 517 -18.40 -4.82 -18.74
N LYS A 518 -18.68 -6.03 -19.25
CA LYS A 518 -17.72 -7.11 -19.42
C LYS A 518 -17.26 -7.22 -20.86
N GLY A 519 -15.99 -7.53 -21.05
CA GLY A 519 -15.41 -7.74 -22.38
C GLY A 519 -13.95 -8.11 -22.30
N LYS A 520 -13.24 -7.87 -23.40
CA LYS A 520 -11.79 -8.04 -23.50
C LYS A 520 -11.15 -6.80 -24.12
N ILE A 521 -10.01 -6.40 -23.55
CA ILE A 521 -9.11 -5.45 -24.19
C ILE A 521 -8.24 -6.23 -25.16
N ILE A 522 -8.27 -5.83 -26.42
CA ILE A 522 -7.52 -6.39 -27.53
C ILE A 522 -6.34 -5.47 -27.82
N MET A 523 -5.13 -6.00 -27.64
CA MET A 523 -3.89 -5.32 -27.98
C MET A 523 -3.42 -5.78 -29.36
N LYS A 524 -3.21 -4.83 -30.27
CA LYS A 524 -2.63 -5.08 -31.59
C LYS A 524 -1.29 -4.38 -31.73
N ILE A 525 -0.32 -5.05 -32.34
CA ILE A 525 0.98 -4.48 -32.73
C ILE A 525 1.09 -4.60 -34.25
N ASP A 526 1.37 -3.48 -34.90
CA ASP A 526 1.49 -3.35 -36.36
C ASP A 526 0.25 -3.93 -37.09
N GLY A 527 -0.93 -3.71 -36.51
CA GLY A 527 -2.23 -4.16 -37.03
C GLY A 527 -2.58 -5.61 -36.72
N LYS A 528 -1.69 -6.41 -36.13
CA LYS A 528 -1.93 -7.81 -35.81
C LYS A 528 -2.32 -7.97 -34.34
N LEU A 529 -3.31 -8.83 -34.06
CA LEU A 529 -3.64 -9.24 -32.69
C LEU A 529 -2.40 -9.84 -32.01
N THR A 530 -2.08 -9.36 -30.81
CA THR A 530 -0.92 -9.83 -30.03
C THR A 530 -1.32 -10.35 -28.67
N ASN A 531 -2.23 -9.66 -27.96
CA ASN A 531 -2.68 -10.04 -26.62
C ASN A 531 -4.16 -9.70 -26.42
N GLU A 532 -4.80 -10.44 -25.51
CA GLU A 532 -6.16 -10.18 -25.05
C GLU A 532 -6.22 -10.25 -23.53
N LEU A 533 -6.97 -9.33 -22.91
CA LEU A 533 -7.19 -9.32 -21.47
C LEU A 533 -8.68 -9.22 -21.17
N ALA A 534 -9.22 -10.24 -20.50
CA ALA A 534 -10.60 -10.20 -20.00
C ALA A 534 -10.72 -9.17 -18.86
N VAL A 535 -11.60 -8.18 -19.04
CA VAL A 535 -11.80 -7.09 -18.08
C VAL A 535 -13.28 -6.88 -17.77
N GLN A 536 -13.52 -6.22 -16.64
CA GLN A 536 -14.81 -5.66 -16.27
C GLN A 536 -14.61 -4.19 -15.90
N LEU A 537 -15.36 -3.30 -16.54
CA LEU A 537 -15.24 -1.84 -16.39
C LEU A 537 -16.24 -1.36 -15.35
N TYR A 538 -15.80 -0.59 -14.36
CA TYR A 538 -16.61 -0.06 -13.26
C TYR A 538 -16.68 1.46 -13.24
#